data_AF-A0A7Y3R725-F1
#
_entry.id   AF-A0A7Y3R725-F1
#
_cell.length_a   1.000
_cell.length_b   1.000
_cell.length_c   1.000
_cell.angle_alpha   90.00
_cell.angle_beta   90.00
_cell.angle_gamma   90.00
#
_symmetry.space_group_name_H-M   'P 1'
#
loop_
_entity.id
_entity.type
_entity.pdbx_description
1 polymer ?
#
loop_
_entity_poly.entity_id
_entity_poly.type
_entity_poly.pdbx_seq_one_letter_code
_entity_poly.pdbx_strand_id
1 'polypeptide(L)'
;MYELEEKGYLYFLIAIPVLAMLFLYVQYWKRKKQREFGDTDLLKKLSPEKSVFKPILKLVVFLLALTCLIIGLVNPKMGTKLETVKREGIDIVFAIDVSKSMLAEDVAPSRLEKSKQLVSQIINNLGSDRIGIVAYSGSAFPVLPITTDYSVAKMFLQGMNPGIISAQGTSIDQAINLATTFIDKKDKTNKLLIIISDGEDHSEASLDAAEEAKKLGLKIITIGVGSEKGGPIPLKRNGVVQSFQRDQNDEVVITKRNPEVLKQIAKATGGGYVDGNSTKTVLDYVKNALDNIQRTEFESTQMSDFKSQFQWFLGFGFFLLFLDVFLLEKKTKWVEKMNLFNEKE
;
A
#
# COMPACT_ATOMS: atom_id res chain seq x y z
N MET A 1 -13.37 7.25 18.56
CA MET A 1 -12.30 6.33 19.01
C MET A 1 -11.12 7.19 19.46
N TYR A 2 -10.46 6.83 20.58
CA TYR A 2 -9.34 7.59 21.16
C TYR A 2 -8.12 6.69 21.23
N GLU A 3 -6.94 7.24 20.95
CA GLU A 3 -5.67 6.52 21.02
C GLU A 3 -4.64 7.37 21.77
N LEU A 4 -3.87 6.71 22.63
CA LEU A 4 -2.74 7.32 23.35
C LEU A 4 -1.47 6.81 22.69
N GLU A 5 -0.75 7.71 22.00
CA GLU A 5 0.43 7.37 21.22
C GLU A 5 1.58 6.93 22.13
N GLU A 6 1.87 7.72 23.18
CA GLU A 6 3.02 7.51 24.04
C GLU A 6 2.60 7.25 25.48
N LYS A 7 2.10 6.04 25.73
CA LYS A 7 1.61 5.61 27.06
C LYS A 7 2.67 5.68 28.16
N GLY A 8 3.96 5.66 27.80
CA GLY A 8 5.08 5.73 28.75
C GLY A 8 5.10 7.03 29.57
N TYR A 9 4.60 8.15 29.02
CA TYR A 9 4.60 9.42 29.74
C TYR A 9 3.58 9.49 30.89
N LEU A 10 2.63 8.54 30.97
CA LEU A 10 1.70 8.46 32.09
C LEU A 10 2.40 8.20 33.44
N TYR A 11 3.59 7.57 33.44
CA TYR A 11 4.35 7.37 34.66
C TYR A 11 4.77 8.68 35.33
N PHE A 12 4.86 9.79 34.59
CA PHE A 12 5.15 11.10 35.16
C PHE A 12 4.03 11.64 36.04
N LEU A 13 2.80 11.11 35.97
CA LEU A 13 1.73 11.47 36.90
C LEU A 13 2.08 11.09 38.36
N ILE A 14 2.99 10.14 38.59
CA ILE A 14 3.48 9.79 39.93
C ILE A 14 4.23 10.97 40.58
N ALA A 15 4.79 11.89 39.79
CA ALA A 15 5.43 13.09 40.34
C ALA A 15 4.45 14.00 41.09
N ILE A 16 3.16 14.00 40.73
CA ILE A 16 2.12 14.84 41.34
C ILE A 16 1.95 14.54 42.85
N PRO A 17 1.64 13.28 43.27
CA PRO A 17 1.51 12.97 44.69
C PRO A 17 2.83 13.14 45.46
N VAL A 18 3.99 12.91 44.83
CA VAL A 18 5.31 13.14 45.44
C VAL A 18 5.50 14.63 45.77
N LEU A 19 5.20 15.52 44.83
CA LEU A 19 5.28 16.96 45.04
C LEU A 19 4.27 17.47 46.08
N ALA A 20 3.06 16.92 46.09
CA ALA A 20 2.05 17.24 47.11
C ALA A 20 2.50 16.81 48.52
N MET A 21 3.04 15.59 48.66
CA MET A 21 3.60 15.11 49.93
C MET A 21 4.78 15.95 50.41
N LEU A 22 5.69 16.32 49.50
CA LEU A 22 6.83 17.19 49.82
C LEU A 22 6.36 18.56 50.30
N PHE A 23 5.34 19.15 49.66
CA PHE A 23 4.75 20.40 50.12
C PHE A 23 4.13 20.28 51.52
N LEU A 24 3.35 19.23 51.78
CA LEU A 24 2.76 18.99 53.11
C LEU A 24 3.85 18.81 54.18
N TYR A 25 4.93 18.09 53.85
CA TYR A 25 6.08 17.92 54.74
C TYR A 25 6.76 19.25 55.06
N VAL A 26 7.01 20.09 54.06
CA VAL A 26 7.60 21.43 54.25
C VAL A 26 6.68 22.31 55.09
N GLN A 27 5.36 22.26 54.89
CA GLN A 27 4.40 23.02 55.71
C GLN A 27 4.37 22.53 57.16
N TYR A 28 4.39 21.21 57.37
CA TYR A 28 4.48 20.61 58.70
C TYR A 28 5.79 21.02 59.41
N TRP A 29 6.92 20.93 58.71
CA TRP A 29 8.23 21.31 59.25
C TRP A 29 8.30 22.81 59.59
N LYS A 30 7.80 23.68 58.70
CA LYS A 30 7.70 25.13 58.96
C LYS A 30 6.85 25.43 60.20
N ARG A 31 5.72 24.76 60.38
CA ARG A 31 4.86 24.92 61.57
C ARG A 31 5.55 24.45 62.84
N LYS A 32 6.26 23.31 62.80
CA LYS A 32 7.02 22.78 63.93
C LYS A 32 8.15 23.73 64.35
N LYS A 33 8.93 24.23 63.38
CA LYS A 33 10.03 25.17 63.63
C LYS A 33 9.54 26.54 64.11
N GLN A 34 8.43 27.05 63.58
CA GLN A 34 7.83 28.30 64.08
C GLN A 34 7.42 28.21 65.55
N ARG A 35 6.97 27.03 66.01
CA ARG A 35 6.65 26.79 67.43
C ARG A 35 7.88 26.67 68.33
N GLU A 36 9.01 26.19 67.79
CA GLU A 36 10.27 26.08 68.53
C GLU A 36 10.99 27.44 68.70
N PHE A 37 10.76 28.42 67.81
CA PHE A 37 11.53 29.68 67.74
C PHE A 37 10.80 30.95 68.23
N GLY A 38 9.50 30.94 68.56
CA GLY A 38 8.86 32.16 69.08
C GLY A 38 7.39 32.07 69.48
N ASP A 39 6.97 33.04 70.29
CA ASP A 39 5.60 33.25 70.76
C ASP A 39 4.67 33.55 69.58
N THR A 40 3.56 32.81 69.48
CA THR A 40 2.68 32.83 68.29
C THR A 40 2.05 34.19 68.03
N ASP A 41 1.96 35.04 69.06
CA ASP A 41 1.38 36.37 68.97
C ASP A 41 2.35 37.43 68.41
N LEU A 42 3.66 37.27 68.61
CA LEU A 42 4.69 38.13 68.02
C LEU A 42 4.85 37.87 66.51
N LEU A 43 4.75 36.60 66.08
CA LEU A 43 4.79 36.21 64.67
C LEU A 43 3.60 36.77 63.86
N LYS A 44 2.40 36.83 64.46
CA LYS A 44 1.23 37.47 63.82
C LYS A 44 1.41 38.98 63.64
N LYS A 45 2.08 39.66 64.58
CA LYS A 45 2.35 41.11 64.51
C LYS A 45 3.47 41.47 63.53
N LEU A 46 4.47 40.59 63.35
CA LEU A 46 5.60 40.82 62.44
C LEU A 46 5.29 40.46 60.97
N SER A 47 4.24 39.69 60.69
CA SER A 47 3.84 39.31 59.32
C SER A 47 2.31 39.22 59.15
N PRO A 48 1.58 40.34 59.31
CA PRO A 48 0.11 40.37 59.25
C PRO A 48 -0.47 40.03 57.86
N GLU A 49 0.34 40.11 56.80
CA GLU A 49 -0.10 39.86 55.41
C GLU A 49 0.08 38.40 54.95
N LYS A 50 0.45 37.47 55.84
CA LYS A 50 0.67 36.06 55.46
C LYS A 50 -0.66 35.34 55.26
N SER A 51 -0.97 34.96 54.02
CA SER A 51 -2.15 34.16 53.70
C SER A 51 -1.84 32.66 53.81
N VAL A 52 -2.71 31.90 54.48
CA VAL A 52 -2.66 30.42 54.49
C VAL A 52 -3.23 29.81 53.21
N PHE A 53 -4.13 30.53 52.52
CA PHE A 53 -4.82 30.07 51.33
C PHE A 53 -3.98 30.20 50.05
N LYS A 54 -3.29 31.34 49.86
CA LYS A 54 -2.53 31.62 48.64
C LYS A 54 -1.46 30.57 48.29
N PRO A 55 -0.67 30.04 49.24
CA PRO A 55 0.30 28.98 48.94
C PRO A 55 -0.34 27.66 48.50
N ILE A 56 -1.53 27.34 49.03
CA ILE A 56 -2.29 26.14 48.64
C ILE A 56 -2.86 26.33 47.23
N LEU A 57 -3.44 27.50 46.95
CA LEU A 57 -3.96 27.82 45.62
C LEU A 57 -2.85 27.75 44.57
N LYS A 58 -1.68 28.30 44.86
CA LYS A 58 -0.49 28.26 44.00
C LYS A 58 -0.05 26.81 43.71
N LEU A 59 0.02 25.97 44.74
CA LEU A 59 0.31 24.54 44.57
C LEU A 59 -0.72 23.84 43.67
N VAL A 60 -2.02 24.09 43.90
CA VAL A 60 -3.09 23.46 43.11
C VAL A 60 -3.00 23.88 41.64
N VAL A 61 -2.80 25.16 41.36
CA VAL A 61 -2.62 25.68 39.99
C VAL A 61 -1.40 25.06 39.34
N PHE A 62 -0.27 24.98 40.04
CA PHE A 62 0.95 24.35 39.55
C PHE A 62 0.77 22.85 39.24
N LEU A 63 0.13 22.09 40.13
CA LEU A 63 -0.14 20.67 39.92
C LEU A 63 -1.09 20.42 38.74
N LEU A 64 -2.09 21.28 38.58
CA LEU A 64 -3.04 21.19 37.46
C LEU A 64 -2.34 21.53 36.14
N ALA A 65 -1.46 22.54 36.13
CA ALA A 65 -0.61 22.86 34.99
C ALA A 65 0.29 21.68 34.59
N LEU A 66 0.96 21.07 35.57
CA LEU A 66 1.83 19.91 35.36
C LEU A 66 1.05 18.71 34.80
N THR A 67 -0.17 18.47 35.32
CA THR A 67 -1.07 17.43 34.81
C THR A 67 -1.42 17.67 33.34
N CYS A 68 -1.80 18.89 32.97
CA CYS A 68 -2.09 19.25 31.58
C CYS A 68 -0.88 19.05 30.65
N LEU A 69 0.33 19.40 31.10
CA LEU A 69 1.54 19.18 30.31
C LEU A 69 1.85 17.70 30.12
N ILE A 70 1.69 16.88 31.16
CA ILE A 70 1.89 15.42 31.08
C ILE A 70 0.87 14.80 30.10
N ILE A 71 -0.40 15.21 30.17
CA ILE A 71 -1.42 14.74 29.21
C ILE A 71 -1.08 15.20 27.78
N GLY A 72 -0.55 16.41 27.61
CA GLY A 72 -0.03 16.88 26.33
C GLY A 72 1.09 15.99 25.77
N LEU A 73 2.03 15.56 26.61
CA LEU A 73 3.14 14.67 26.21
C LEU A 73 2.67 13.27 25.80
N VAL A 74 1.60 12.76 26.41
CA VAL A 74 0.99 11.47 26.02
C VAL A 74 0.38 11.52 24.60
N ASN A 75 0.17 12.73 24.07
CA ASN A 75 -0.46 13.02 22.78
C ASN A 75 -1.77 12.26 22.56
N PRO A 76 -2.87 12.67 23.23
CA PRO A 76 -4.18 12.06 22.98
C PRO A 76 -4.61 12.36 21.55
N LYS A 77 -4.82 11.31 20.76
CA LYS A 77 -5.35 11.44 19.41
C LYS A 77 -6.85 11.17 19.41
N MET A 78 -7.62 12.09 18.83
CA MET A 78 -9.09 12.00 18.75
C MET A 78 -9.58 12.41 17.36
N GLY A 79 -10.65 11.75 16.93
CA GLY A 79 -11.28 11.97 15.64
C GLY A 79 -10.93 10.85 14.66
N THR A 80 -11.91 10.51 13.83
CA THR A 80 -11.74 9.57 12.72
C THR A 80 -11.87 10.39 11.45
N LYS A 81 -10.77 10.91 10.92
CA LYS A 81 -10.78 11.31 9.51
C LYS A 81 -10.52 10.02 8.75
N LEU A 82 -11.56 9.48 8.13
CA LEU A 82 -11.40 8.37 7.20
C LEU A 82 -10.72 8.98 5.98
N GLU A 83 -9.41 8.82 5.88
CA GLU A 83 -8.72 9.14 4.63
C GLU A 83 -8.85 7.91 3.72
N THR A 84 -9.66 8.08 2.69
CA THR A 84 -9.85 7.09 1.65
C THR A 84 -8.61 7.11 0.76
N VAL A 85 -7.67 6.19 0.98
CA VAL A 85 -6.59 5.98 -0.01
C VAL A 85 -7.23 5.28 -1.20
N LYS A 86 -7.50 6.07 -2.25
CA LYS A 86 -8.07 5.57 -3.51
C LYS A 86 -6.96 4.86 -4.28
N ARG A 87 -7.10 3.56 -4.48
CA ARG A 87 -6.24 2.80 -5.41
C ARG A 87 -6.91 2.80 -6.78
N GLU A 88 -6.26 3.48 -7.71
CA GLU A 88 -6.60 3.49 -9.12
C GLU A 88 -5.64 2.58 -9.88
N GLY A 89 -6.18 1.70 -10.71
CA GLY A 89 -5.39 0.78 -11.53
C GLY A 89 -6.26 0.13 -12.60
N ILE A 90 -5.63 -0.72 -13.40
CA ILE A 90 -6.30 -1.52 -14.40
C ILE A 90 -6.07 -3.02 -14.17
N ASP A 91 -6.92 -3.85 -14.76
CA ASP A 91 -6.78 -5.30 -14.75
C ASP A 91 -6.02 -5.76 -15.99
N ILE A 92 -4.84 -6.34 -15.79
CA ILE A 92 -3.97 -6.83 -16.86
C ILE A 92 -3.89 -8.35 -16.80
N VAL A 93 -4.33 -9.03 -17.84
CA VAL A 93 -4.17 -10.48 -17.98
C VAL A 93 -3.08 -10.75 -19.00
N PHE A 94 -2.05 -11.50 -18.63
CA PHE A 94 -1.02 -11.99 -19.55
C PHE A 94 -1.40 -13.39 -20.03
N ALA A 95 -1.66 -13.55 -21.33
CA ALA A 95 -1.81 -14.84 -21.96
C ALA A 95 -0.50 -15.23 -22.64
N ILE A 96 0.15 -16.28 -22.14
CA ILE A 96 1.48 -16.69 -22.56
C ILE A 96 1.39 -18.04 -23.27
N ASP A 97 1.84 -18.05 -24.51
CA ASP A 97 1.96 -19.26 -25.30
C ASP A 97 3.06 -20.16 -24.72
N VAL A 98 2.68 -21.37 -24.35
CA VAL A 98 3.56 -22.43 -23.85
C VAL A 98 3.58 -23.64 -24.79
N SER A 99 3.15 -23.48 -26.05
CA SER A 99 3.26 -24.52 -27.07
C SER A 99 4.73 -24.89 -27.35
N LYS A 100 4.94 -26.01 -28.04
CA LYS A 100 6.30 -26.50 -28.35
C LYS A 100 7.08 -25.56 -29.26
N SER A 101 6.42 -24.80 -30.13
CA SER A 101 7.06 -23.82 -31.02
C SER A 101 7.81 -22.74 -30.22
N MET A 102 7.32 -22.43 -29.02
CA MET A 102 7.95 -21.47 -28.11
C MET A 102 9.28 -21.97 -27.51
N LEU A 103 9.67 -23.23 -27.72
CA LEU A 103 11.01 -23.72 -27.38
C LEU A 103 12.07 -23.39 -28.44
N ALA A 104 11.68 -22.88 -29.60
CA ALA A 104 12.64 -22.46 -30.62
C ALA A 104 13.60 -21.37 -30.09
N GLU A 105 14.84 -21.42 -30.57
CA GLU A 105 15.95 -20.57 -30.11
C GLU A 105 16.40 -19.57 -31.18
N ASP A 106 15.52 -19.28 -32.15
CA ASP A 106 15.71 -18.21 -33.12
C ASP A 106 15.71 -16.81 -32.46
N VAL A 107 15.21 -16.72 -31.23
CA VAL A 107 15.39 -15.60 -30.31
C VAL A 107 15.96 -16.14 -29.00
N ALA A 108 17.12 -15.62 -28.61
CA ALA A 108 17.81 -16.11 -27.41
C ALA A 108 17.08 -15.71 -26.11
N PRO A 109 17.09 -16.58 -25.08
CA PRO A 109 17.61 -17.96 -25.09
C PRO A 109 16.63 -18.98 -25.70
N SER A 110 15.32 -18.74 -25.57
CA SER A 110 14.25 -19.35 -26.36
C SER A 110 13.08 -18.38 -26.41
N ARG A 111 12.12 -18.58 -27.32
CA ARG A 111 10.94 -17.70 -27.41
C ARG A 111 10.19 -17.65 -26.07
N LEU A 112 9.95 -18.78 -25.41
CA LEU A 112 9.27 -18.83 -24.12
C LEU A 112 10.04 -18.09 -23.02
N GLU A 113 11.35 -18.31 -22.93
CA GLU A 113 12.17 -17.63 -21.92
C GLU A 113 12.25 -16.12 -22.18
N LYS A 114 12.31 -15.71 -23.45
CA LYS A 114 12.20 -14.31 -23.85
C LYS A 114 10.84 -13.73 -23.44
N SER A 115 9.75 -14.45 -23.66
CA SER A 115 8.40 -14.05 -23.24
C SER A 115 8.30 -13.84 -21.73
N LYS A 116 8.84 -14.79 -20.93
CA LYS A 116 8.91 -14.65 -19.47
C LYS A 116 9.70 -13.41 -19.05
N GLN A 117 10.83 -13.16 -19.70
CA GLN A 117 11.62 -11.96 -19.42
C GLN A 117 10.85 -10.68 -19.75
N LEU A 118 10.18 -10.62 -20.90
CA LEU A 118 9.36 -9.46 -21.28
C LEU A 118 8.26 -9.20 -20.26
N VAL A 119 7.49 -10.23 -19.90
CA VAL A 119 6.39 -10.09 -18.93
C VAL A 119 6.93 -9.67 -17.56
N SER A 120 8.04 -10.24 -17.10
CA SER A 120 8.67 -9.84 -15.83
C SER A 120 9.10 -8.37 -15.84
N GLN A 121 9.66 -7.89 -16.96
CA GLN A 121 10.04 -6.49 -17.12
C GLN A 121 8.83 -5.55 -17.24
N ILE A 122 7.72 -6.00 -17.85
CA ILE A 122 6.47 -5.24 -17.85
C ILE A 122 5.95 -5.11 -16.41
N ILE A 123 5.89 -6.22 -15.66
CA ILE A 123 5.44 -6.24 -14.25
C ILE A 123 6.29 -5.31 -13.38
N ASN A 124 7.60 -5.20 -13.62
CA ASN A 124 8.48 -4.26 -12.88
C ASN A 124 8.09 -2.79 -13.03
N ASN A 125 7.41 -2.43 -14.12
CA ASN A 125 7.01 -1.06 -14.41
C ASN A 125 5.54 -0.78 -14.05
N LEU A 126 4.82 -1.75 -13.50
CA LEU A 126 3.46 -1.57 -12.99
C LEU A 126 3.50 -0.96 -11.59
N GLY A 127 2.48 -0.15 -11.27
CA GLY A 127 2.38 0.55 -9.99
C GLY A 127 1.32 -0.03 -9.07
N SER A 128 0.05 0.16 -9.46
CA SER A 128 -1.13 -0.20 -8.67
C SER A 128 -2.08 -1.14 -9.41
N ASP A 129 -1.63 -1.71 -10.52
CA ASP A 129 -2.43 -2.53 -11.42
C ASP A 129 -2.56 -3.96 -10.88
N ARG A 130 -3.69 -4.61 -11.14
CA ARG A 130 -3.88 -6.02 -10.79
C ARG A 130 -3.49 -6.88 -11.99
N ILE A 131 -2.80 -7.99 -11.75
CA ILE A 131 -2.28 -8.86 -12.81
C ILE A 131 -2.78 -10.29 -12.67
N GLY A 132 -3.15 -10.90 -13.79
CA GLY A 132 -3.43 -12.34 -13.92
C GLY A 132 -2.54 -12.97 -14.97
N ILE A 133 -2.34 -14.29 -14.89
CA ILE A 133 -1.54 -15.04 -15.87
C ILE A 133 -2.34 -16.26 -16.34
N VAL A 134 -2.43 -16.39 -17.66
CA VAL A 134 -2.99 -17.54 -18.37
C VAL A 134 -1.86 -18.16 -19.20
N ALA A 135 -1.67 -19.47 -19.06
CA ALA A 135 -0.84 -20.23 -19.99
C ALA A 135 -1.75 -20.90 -21.01
N TYR A 136 -1.34 -20.94 -22.28
CA TYR A 136 -2.11 -21.63 -23.30
C TYR A 136 -1.24 -22.33 -24.35
N SER A 137 -1.81 -23.37 -24.95
CA SER A 137 -1.29 -24.07 -26.12
C SER A 137 -2.51 -24.63 -26.87
N GLY A 138 -2.71 -25.96 -26.98
CA GLY A 138 -3.96 -26.52 -27.54
C GLY A 138 -5.19 -26.33 -26.64
N SER A 139 -4.97 -25.91 -25.40
CA SER A 139 -6.00 -25.39 -24.49
C SER A 139 -5.43 -24.31 -23.57
N ALA A 140 -6.30 -23.58 -22.87
CA ALA A 140 -5.91 -22.49 -21.96
C ALA A 140 -6.17 -22.84 -20.48
N PHE A 141 -5.23 -22.48 -19.61
CA PHE A 141 -5.30 -22.74 -18.17
C PHE A 141 -4.97 -21.50 -17.33
N PRO A 142 -5.71 -21.26 -16.22
CA PRO A 142 -5.45 -20.15 -15.32
C PRO A 142 -4.26 -20.47 -14.41
N VAL A 143 -3.12 -19.84 -14.65
CA VAL A 143 -1.91 -20.04 -13.83
C VAL A 143 -1.97 -19.19 -12.56
N LEU A 144 -2.43 -17.94 -12.72
CA LEU A 144 -2.53 -16.99 -11.62
C LEU A 144 -3.81 -16.17 -11.77
N PRO A 145 -4.76 -16.28 -10.81
CA PRO A 145 -5.89 -15.36 -10.72
C PRO A 145 -5.43 -13.90 -10.56
N ILE A 146 -6.33 -12.94 -10.81
CA ILE A 146 -6.00 -11.51 -10.66
C ILE A 146 -5.51 -11.21 -9.23
N THR A 147 -4.32 -10.60 -9.12
CA THR A 147 -3.68 -10.24 -7.84
C THR A 147 -2.87 -8.94 -7.96
N THR A 148 -2.63 -8.26 -6.84
CA THR A 148 -1.69 -7.14 -6.72
C THR A 148 -0.28 -7.58 -6.32
N ASP A 149 -0.08 -8.88 -6.03
CA ASP A 149 1.23 -9.42 -5.64
C ASP A 149 2.09 -9.75 -6.86
N TYR A 150 2.95 -8.78 -7.22
CA TYR A 150 3.90 -8.92 -8.33
C TYR A 150 5.01 -9.94 -8.08
N SER A 151 5.32 -10.26 -6.82
CA SER A 151 6.36 -11.23 -6.48
C SER A 151 5.86 -12.64 -6.75
N VAL A 152 4.63 -12.93 -6.32
CA VAL A 152 3.94 -14.20 -6.62
C VAL A 152 3.79 -14.38 -8.12
N ALA A 153 3.38 -13.33 -8.84
CA ALA A 153 3.24 -13.42 -10.29
C ALA A 153 4.54 -13.79 -11.01
N LYS A 154 5.66 -13.18 -10.62
CA LYS A 154 6.99 -13.53 -11.17
C LYS A 154 7.40 -14.96 -10.84
N MET A 155 7.08 -15.45 -9.64
CA MET A 155 7.35 -16.82 -9.24
C MET A 155 6.60 -17.82 -10.14
N PHE A 156 5.29 -17.62 -10.35
CA PHE A 156 4.49 -18.45 -11.25
C PHE A 156 4.97 -18.36 -12.71
N LEU A 157 5.30 -17.15 -13.17
CA LEU A 157 5.85 -16.90 -14.51
C LEU A 157 7.15 -17.70 -14.77
N GLN A 158 8.05 -17.75 -13.80
CA GLN A 158 9.31 -18.50 -13.91
C GLN A 158 9.08 -20.02 -14.01
N GLY A 159 8.07 -20.55 -13.30
CA GLY A 159 7.72 -21.98 -13.32
C GLY A 159 7.08 -22.47 -14.61
N MET A 160 6.65 -21.58 -15.51
CA MET A 160 5.94 -21.99 -16.73
C MET A 160 6.83 -22.79 -17.69
N ASN A 161 6.29 -23.86 -18.25
CA ASN A 161 6.98 -24.68 -19.22
C ASN A 161 5.95 -25.38 -20.12
N PRO A 162 6.36 -25.86 -21.31
CA PRO A 162 5.42 -26.53 -22.23
C PRO A 162 4.80 -27.82 -21.68
N GLY A 163 5.36 -28.41 -20.63
CA GLY A 163 4.82 -29.60 -20.00
C GLY A 163 3.60 -29.35 -19.11
N ILE A 164 3.25 -28.09 -18.82
CA ILE A 164 2.07 -27.76 -18.01
C ILE A 164 0.77 -28.12 -18.74
N ILE A 165 0.76 -28.04 -20.07
CA ILE A 165 -0.43 -28.31 -20.89
C ILE A 165 -0.13 -29.47 -21.82
N SER A 166 -0.91 -30.55 -21.68
CA SER A 166 -0.75 -31.76 -22.51
C SER A 166 -1.33 -31.60 -23.92
N ALA A 167 -2.33 -30.73 -24.08
CA ALA A 167 -2.96 -30.46 -25.37
C ALA A 167 -1.98 -29.72 -26.29
N GLN A 168 -1.63 -30.33 -27.42
CA GLN A 168 -0.74 -29.72 -28.40
C GLN A 168 -1.49 -28.77 -29.33
N GLY A 169 -0.75 -27.83 -29.94
CA GLY A 169 -1.28 -26.78 -30.80
C GLY A 169 -1.24 -25.42 -30.13
N THR A 170 -1.90 -24.45 -30.75
CA THR A 170 -2.00 -23.07 -30.30
C THR A 170 -3.44 -22.62 -30.50
N SER A 171 -4.13 -22.31 -29.40
CA SER A 171 -5.54 -21.93 -29.35
C SER A 171 -5.64 -20.57 -28.65
N ILE A 172 -5.49 -19.50 -29.45
CA ILE A 172 -5.55 -18.13 -28.94
C ILE A 172 -6.99 -17.79 -28.50
N ASP A 173 -7.99 -18.29 -29.22
CA ASP A 173 -9.41 -18.23 -28.88
C ASP A 173 -9.69 -18.67 -27.43
N GLN A 174 -9.16 -19.82 -27.01
CA GLN A 174 -9.34 -20.33 -25.65
C GLN A 174 -8.65 -19.44 -24.62
N ALA A 175 -7.49 -18.88 -24.95
CA ALA A 175 -6.79 -17.94 -24.07
C ALA A 175 -7.57 -16.65 -23.88
N ILE A 176 -8.15 -16.10 -24.97
CA ILE A 176 -9.01 -14.92 -24.93
C ILE A 176 -10.25 -15.21 -24.10
N ASN A 177 -10.95 -16.32 -24.39
CA ASN A 177 -12.16 -16.73 -23.69
C ASN A 177 -11.90 -16.90 -22.19
N LEU A 178 -10.83 -17.59 -21.80
CA LEU A 178 -10.46 -17.74 -20.40
C LEU A 178 -10.11 -16.40 -19.75
N ALA A 179 -9.37 -15.52 -20.44
CA ALA A 179 -9.07 -14.19 -19.94
C ALA A 179 -10.34 -13.37 -19.67
N THR A 180 -11.40 -13.55 -20.47
CA THR A 180 -12.70 -12.89 -20.20
C THR A 180 -13.36 -13.36 -18.91
N THR A 181 -13.00 -14.54 -18.37
CA THR A 181 -13.57 -15.04 -17.11
C THR A 181 -12.92 -14.43 -15.87
N PHE A 182 -11.70 -13.90 -16.01
CA PHE A 182 -10.98 -13.21 -14.94
C PHE A 182 -11.59 -11.83 -14.66
N ILE A 183 -12.41 -11.37 -15.59
CA ILE A 183 -13.03 -10.07 -15.58
C ILE A 183 -14.32 -10.14 -14.75
N ASP A 184 -14.37 -9.42 -13.62
CA ASP A 184 -15.64 -9.17 -12.96
C ASP A 184 -16.48 -8.21 -13.81
N LYS A 185 -17.70 -8.64 -14.16
CA LYS A 185 -18.67 -7.84 -14.92
C LYS A 185 -19.23 -6.67 -14.09
N LYS A 186 -19.11 -6.72 -12.76
CA LYS A 186 -19.55 -5.67 -11.84
C LYS A 186 -18.50 -4.57 -11.65
N ASP A 187 -17.23 -4.89 -11.83
CA ASP A 187 -16.14 -3.92 -11.76
C ASP A 187 -16.11 -3.07 -13.04
N LYS A 188 -16.13 -1.75 -12.85
CA LYS A 188 -15.95 -0.75 -13.90
C LYS A 188 -14.48 -0.58 -14.31
N THR A 189 -13.62 -1.52 -13.94
CA THR A 189 -12.19 -1.41 -14.22
C THR A 189 -11.89 -1.52 -15.69
N ASN A 190 -10.93 -0.73 -16.18
CA ASN A 190 -10.42 -0.93 -17.53
C ASN A 190 -9.60 -2.21 -17.58
N LYS A 191 -9.76 -2.97 -18.67
CA LYS A 191 -9.25 -4.34 -18.78
C LYS A 191 -8.36 -4.46 -20.01
N LEU A 192 -7.19 -5.05 -19.82
CA LEU A 192 -6.18 -5.23 -20.85
C LEU A 192 -5.74 -6.70 -20.86
N LEU A 193 -5.84 -7.34 -22.02
CA LEU A 193 -5.24 -8.63 -22.29
C LEU A 193 -3.95 -8.43 -23.10
N ILE A 194 -2.84 -8.96 -22.62
CA ILE A 194 -1.57 -8.97 -23.34
C ILE A 194 -1.27 -10.41 -23.74
N ILE A 195 -1.32 -10.70 -25.04
CA ILE A 195 -1.04 -12.02 -25.59
C ILE A 195 0.40 -12.04 -26.08
N ILE A 196 1.17 -13.06 -25.68
CA ILE A 196 2.54 -13.26 -26.13
C ILE A 196 2.64 -14.63 -26.83
N SER A 197 2.96 -14.60 -28.13
CA SER A 197 2.97 -15.80 -28.99
C SER A 197 3.86 -15.59 -30.21
N ASP A 198 4.15 -16.68 -30.92
CA ASP A 198 4.69 -16.63 -32.29
C ASP A 198 3.59 -16.50 -33.35
N GLY A 199 2.31 -16.67 -32.99
CA GLY A 199 1.18 -16.47 -33.88
C GLY A 199 0.90 -17.65 -34.82
N GLU A 200 1.33 -18.87 -34.48
CA GLU A 200 1.09 -20.06 -35.31
C GLU A 200 -0.38 -20.54 -35.34
N ASP A 201 -1.26 -19.96 -34.54
CA ASP A 201 -2.71 -20.23 -34.63
C ASP A 201 -3.30 -19.58 -35.89
N HIS A 202 -3.94 -20.37 -36.74
CA HIS A 202 -4.58 -19.94 -37.98
C HIS A 202 -6.10 -20.15 -37.96
N SER A 203 -6.72 -20.20 -36.77
CA SER A 203 -8.17 -20.39 -36.65
C SER A 203 -8.95 -19.07 -36.79
N GLU A 204 -10.07 -19.12 -37.52
CA GLU A 204 -11.05 -18.01 -37.56
C GLU A 204 -11.65 -17.73 -36.18
N ALA A 205 -11.72 -18.76 -35.32
CA ALA A 205 -12.22 -18.68 -33.95
C ALA A 205 -11.48 -17.62 -33.09
N SER A 206 -10.19 -17.39 -33.34
CA SER A 206 -9.40 -16.41 -32.59
C SER A 206 -9.80 -14.96 -32.90
N LEU A 207 -10.30 -14.69 -34.11
CA LEU A 207 -10.87 -13.38 -34.46
C LEU A 207 -12.26 -13.19 -33.86
N ASP A 208 -13.10 -14.22 -33.91
CA ASP A 208 -14.43 -14.18 -33.31
C ASP A 208 -14.35 -13.95 -31.79
N ALA A 209 -13.47 -14.67 -31.10
CA ALA A 209 -13.22 -14.49 -29.68
C ALA A 209 -12.72 -13.07 -29.35
N ALA A 210 -11.88 -12.49 -30.21
CA ALA A 210 -11.42 -11.11 -30.03
C ALA A 210 -12.56 -10.09 -30.17
N GLU A 211 -13.45 -10.25 -31.15
CA GLU A 211 -14.62 -9.39 -31.32
C GLU A 211 -15.63 -9.54 -30.16
N GLU A 212 -15.79 -10.74 -29.61
CA GLU A 212 -16.58 -10.95 -28.39
C GLU A 212 -15.95 -10.27 -27.17
N ALA A 213 -14.64 -10.41 -26.98
CA ALA A 213 -13.89 -9.77 -25.91
C ALA A 213 -14.01 -8.24 -25.97
N LYS A 214 -13.99 -7.65 -27.17
CA LYS A 214 -14.20 -6.21 -27.38
C LYS A 214 -15.55 -5.73 -26.87
N LYS A 215 -16.63 -6.51 -27.06
CA LYS A 215 -17.98 -6.18 -26.54
C LYS A 215 -18.01 -6.12 -25.01
N LEU A 216 -17.09 -6.82 -24.34
CA LEU A 216 -16.90 -6.80 -22.89
C LEU A 216 -15.95 -5.67 -22.41
N GLY A 217 -15.48 -4.82 -23.32
CA GLY A 217 -14.54 -3.73 -23.02
C GLY A 217 -13.09 -4.21 -22.83
N LEU A 218 -12.75 -5.44 -23.23
CA LEU A 218 -11.39 -5.95 -23.16
C LEU A 218 -10.59 -5.46 -24.37
N LYS A 219 -9.49 -4.74 -24.11
CA LYS A 219 -8.52 -4.35 -25.13
C LYS A 219 -7.43 -5.41 -25.23
N ILE A 220 -7.01 -5.81 -26.43
CA ILE A 220 -5.98 -6.84 -26.64
C ILE A 220 -4.73 -6.23 -27.26
N ILE A 221 -3.59 -6.36 -26.58
CA ILE A 221 -2.26 -6.11 -27.13
C ILE A 221 -1.61 -7.44 -27.45
N THR A 222 -1.03 -7.58 -28.64
CA THR A 222 -0.31 -8.79 -29.04
C THR A 222 1.19 -8.50 -29.15
N ILE A 223 2.00 -9.40 -28.60
CA ILE A 223 3.46 -9.34 -28.61
C ILE A 223 3.96 -10.55 -29.39
N GLY A 224 4.51 -10.31 -30.57
CA GLY A 224 5.02 -11.37 -31.44
C GLY A 224 6.47 -11.73 -31.13
N VAL A 225 6.75 -12.93 -30.66
CA VAL A 225 8.13 -13.39 -30.36
C VAL A 225 8.56 -14.43 -31.39
N GLY A 226 9.77 -14.29 -31.92
CA GLY A 226 10.33 -15.20 -32.91
C GLY A 226 10.75 -14.51 -34.21
N SER A 227 11.37 -15.27 -35.09
CA SER A 227 11.82 -14.85 -36.41
C SER A 227 10.84 -15.28 -37.50
N GLU A 228 10.64 -14.43 -38.50
CA GLU A 228 9.88 -14.76 -39.72
C GLU A 228 10.61 -15.79 -40.60
N LYS A 229 11.95 -15.85 -40.50
CA LYS A 229 12.74 -16.91 -41.15
C LYS A 229 12.49 -18.28 -40.49
N GLY A 230 12.13 -18.26 -39.22
CA GLY A 230 11.88 -19.43 -38.39
C GLY A 230 13.13 -20.11 -37.84
N GLY A 231 12.90 -21.09 -36.99
CA GLY A 231 13.94 -21.91 -36.38
C GLY A 231 13.43 -23.31 -36.04
N PRO A 232 14.33 -24.29 -35.87
CA PRO A 232 13.96 -25.63 -35.45
C PRO A 232 13.64 -25.64 -33.95
N ILE A 233 12.80 -26.59 -33.53
CA ILE A 233 12.42 -26.78 -32.12
C ILE A 233 13.36 -27.80 -31.49
N PRO A 234 14.27 -27.42 -30.56
CA PRO A 234 15.20 -28.36 -29.95
C PRO A 234 14.53 -29.27 -28.92
N LEU A 235 14.85 -30.56 -28.97
CA LEU A 235 14.52 -31.53 -27.93
C LEU A 235 15.77 -31.75 -27.07
N LYS A 236 15.74 -31.21 -25.85
CA LYS A 236 16.86 -31.26 -24.91
C LYS A 236 16.64 -32.30 -23.82
N ARG A 237 17.73 -32.96 -23.42
CA ARG A 237 17.80 -33.79 -22.22
C ARG A 237 18.96 -33.30 -21.37
N ASN A 238 18.69 -32.94 -20.11
CA ASN A 238 19.68 -32.36 -19.19
C ASN A 238 20.41 -31.13 -19.76
N GLY A 239 19.69 -30.26 -20.50
CA GLY A 239 20.26 -29.05 -21.10
C GLY A 239 21.04 -29.24 -22.41
N VAL A 240 21.30 -30.49 -22.82
CA VAL A 240 21.98 -30.81 -24.08
C VAL A 240 20.97 -31.12 -25.17
N VAL A 241 21.12 -30.52 -26.34
CA VAL A 241 20.30 -30.81 -27.53
C VAL A 241 20.59 -32.23 -28.00
N GLN A 242 19.58 -33.08 -28.03
CA GLN A 242 19.69 -34.47 -28.51
C GLN A 242 19.19 -34.59 -29.95
N SER A 243 18.08 -33.93 -30.25
CA SER A 243 17.44 -33.93 -31.55
C SER A 243 16.57 -32.69 -31.72
N PHE A 244 15.91 -32.57 -32.87
CA PHE A 244 14.89 -31.56 -33.13
C PHE A 244 13.52 -32.23 -33.28
N GLN A 245 12.45 -31.47 -33.01
CA GLN A 245 11.09 -31.94 -33.26
C GLN A 245 10.94 -32.29 -34.75
N ARG A 246 10.36 -33.47 -35.02
CA ARG A 246 10.05 -33.94 -36.37
C ARG A 246 8.56 -34.07 -36.57
N ASP A 247 8.13 -33.97 -37.81
CA ASP A 247 6.74 -34.17 -38.22
C ASP A 247 6.44 -35.65 -38.55
N GLN A 248 5.27 -35.93 -39.13
CA GLN A 248 4.85 -37.29 -39.50
C GLN A 248 5.66 -37.89 -40.65
N ASN A 249 6.36 -37.06 -41.43
CA ASN A 249 7.19 -37.45 -42.56
C ASN A 249 8.68 -37.58 -42.17
N ASP A 250 8.99 -37.51 -40.87
CA ASP A 250 10.35 -37.50 -40.32
C ASP A 250 11.18 -36.26 -40.72
N GLU A 251 10.54 -35.18 -41.16
CA GLU A 251 11.22 -33.91 -41.47
C GLU A 251 11.31 -33.01 -40.23
N VAL A 252 12.37 -32.19 -40.14
CA VAL A 252 12.55 -31.27 -39.01
C VAL A 252 11.54 -30.13 -39.09
N VAL A 253 10.77 -29.94 -38.02
CA VAL A 253 9.77 -28.86 -37.94
C VAL A 253 10.48 -27.52 -37.79
N ILE A 254 10.21 -26.60 -38.73
CA ILE A 254 10.66 -25.21 -38.69
C ILE A 254 9.47 -24.31 -38.34
N THR A 255 9.47 -23.79 -37.12
CA THR A 255 8.43 -22.88 -36.64
C THR A 255 8.77 -21.44 -36.98
N LYS A 256 7.78 -20.64 -37.38
CA LYS A 256 7.95 -19.25 -37.81
C LYS A 256 6.99 -18.34 -37.06
N ARG A 257 7.44 -17.11 -36.78
CA ARG A 257 6.54 -16.08 -36.29
C ARG A 257 5.62 -15.63 -37.42
N ASN A 258 4.30 -15.67 -37.20
CA ASN A 258 3.28 -15.10 -38.08
C ASN A 258 2.68 -13.82 -37.45
N PRO A 259 3.19 -12.63 -37.81
CA PRO A 259 2.69 -11.38 -37.25
C PRO A 259 1.31 -10.98 -37.77
N GLU A 260 0.84 -11.51 -38.90
CA GLU A 260 -0.43 -11.11 -39.52
C GLU A 260 -1.63 -11.48 -38.64
N VAL A 261 -1.65 -12.69 -38.10
CA VAL A 261 -2.71 -13.16 -37.19
C VAL A 261 -2.75 -12.28 -35.93
N LEU A 262 -1.59 -12.04 -35.33
CA LEU A 262 -1.47 -11.22 -34.12
C LEU A 262 -1.90 -9.77 -34.35
N LYS A 263 -1.60 -9.20 -35.53
CA LYS A 263 -2.05 -7.86 -35.92
C LYS A 263 -3.57 -7.80 -36.08
N GLN A 264 -4.18 -8.82 -36.68
CA GLN A 264 -5.64 -8.87 -36.88
C GLN A 264 -6.38 -8.93 -35.55
N ILE A 265 -5.96 -9.80 -34.62
CA ILE A 265 -6.54 -9.92 -33.27
C ILE A 265 -6.44 -8.60 -32.50
N ALA A 266 -5.26 -7.97 -32.50
CA ALA A 266 -5.08 -6.69 -31.82
C ALA A 266 -5.94 -5.57 -32.44
N LYS A 267 -6.04 -5.54 -33.77
CA LYS A 267 -6.85 -4.55 -34.49
C LYS A 267 -8.35 -4.71 -34.23
N ALA A 268 -8.85 -5.95 -34.13
CA ALA A 268 -10.25 -6.24 -33.83
C ALA A 268 -10.71 -5.53 -32.55
N THR A 269 -9.87 -5.53 -31.52
CA THR A 269 -10.19 -4.94 -30.20
C THR A 269 -9.76 -3.48 -30.03
N GLY A 270 -9.20 -2.85 -31.06
CA GLY A 270 -8.65 -1.48 -30.97
C GLY A 270 -7.37 -1.38 -30.13
N GLY A 271 -6.69 -2.51 -29.89
CA GLY A 271 -5.35 -2.55 -29.33
C GLY A 271 -4.28 -2.43 -30.41
N GLY A 272 -3.12 -3.06 -30.19
CA GLY A 272 -2.08 -3.06 -31.20
C GLY A 272 -1.04 -4.15 -31.02
N TYR A 273 -0.21 -4.27 -32.05
CA TYR A 273 0.82 -5.29 -32.17
C TYR A 273 2.19 -4.67 -31.93
N VAL A 274 3.05 -5.37 -31.19
CA VAL A 274 4.45 -5.00 -31.00
C VAL A 274 5.37 -6.20 -31.24
N ASP A 275 6.52 -5.94 -31.84
CA ASP A 275 7.58 -6.94 -32.02
C ASP A 275 8.26 -7.23 -30.67
N GLY A 276 8.13 -8.48 -30.20
CA GLY A 276 8.66 -8.97 -28.94
C GLY A 276 10.18 -9.17 -28.91
N ASN A 277 10.86 -9.13 -30.05
CA ASN A 277 12.30 -9.39 -30.11
C ASN A 277 13.10 -8.26 -29.42
N SER A 278 12.59 -7.03 -29.48
CA SER A 278 13.16 -5.86 -28.78
C SER A 278 12.44 -5.58 -27.47
N THR A 279 13.09 -5.91 -26.34
CA THR A 279 12.53 -5.66 -25.00
C THR A 279 12.22 -4.19 -24.77
N LYS A 280 13.11 -3.27 -25.18
CA LYS A 280 12.89 -1.83 -25.01
C LYS A 280 11.65 -1.34 -25.74
N THR A 281 11.48 -1.77 -26.99
CA THR A 281 10.33 -1.39 -27.82
C THR A 281 9.02 -1.88 -27.20
N VAL A 282 8.99 -3.11 -26.67
CA VAL A 282 7.82 -3.64 -25.97
C VAL A 282 7.50 -2.81 -24.72
N LEU A 283 8.50 -2.52 -23.89
CA LEU A 283 8.29 -1.76 -22.65
C LEU A 283 7.77 -0.34 -22.93
N ASP A 284 8.38 0.36 -23.89
CA ASP A 284 7.95 1.70 -24.28
C ASP A 284 6.52 1.68 -24.85
N TYR A 285 6.20 0.68 -25.70
CA TYR A 285 4.87 0.53 -26.28
C TYR A 285 3.80 0.24 -25.22
N VAL A 286 4.04 -0.76 -24.36
CA VAL A 286 3.10 -1.15 -23.30
C VAL A 286 2.90 0.00 -22.32
N LYS A 287 3.97 0.68 -21.90
CA LYS A 287 3.87 1.86 -21.03
C LYS A 287 2.99 2.95 -21.65
N ASN A 288 3.25 3.32 -22.90
CA ASN A 288 2.43 4.30 -23.61
C ASN A 288 0.97 3.84 -23.76
N ALA A 289 0.74 2.54 -23.99
CA ALA A 289 -0.62 2.01 -24.08
C ALA A 289 -1.35 2.08 -22.73
N LEU A 290 -0.66 1.79 -21.62
CA LEU A 290 -1.18 1.88 -20.26
C LEU A 290 -1.48 3.32 -19.85
N ASP A 291 -0.62 4.27 -20.18
CA ASP A 291 -0.81 5.70 -19.86
C ASP A 291 -2.03 6.31 -20.58
N ASN A 292 -2.39 5.76 -21.75
CA ASN A 292 -3.57 6.17 -22.51
C ASN A 292 -4.87 5.48 -22.04
N ILE A 293 -4.79 4.48 -21.17
CA ILE A 293 -5.97 3.83 -20.60
C ILE A 293 -6.35 4.58 -19.31
N GLN A 294 -7.60 5.00 -19.20
CA GLN A 294 -8.09 5.65 -17.97
C GLN A 294 -7.96 4.69 -16.79
N ARG A 295 -7.37 5.13 -15.69
CA ARG A 295 -7.32 4.30 -14.48
C ARG A 295 -8.65 4.38 -13.75
N THR A 296 -9.00 3.28 -13.11
CA THR A 296 -10.31 3.10 -12.47
C THR A 296 -10.11 2.77 -10.99
N GLU A 297 -10.86 3.42 -10.12
CA GLU A 297 -10.82 3.18 -8.67
C GLU A 297 -11.38 1.77 -8.39
N PHE A 298 -10.57 0.89 -7.79
CA PHE A 298 -10.99 -0.49 -7.46
C PHE A 298 -10.89 -0.83 -5.96
N GLU A 299 -10.11 -0.07 -5.18
CA GLU A 299 -9.98 -0.31 -3.74
C GLU A 299 -9.97 1.01 -2.96
N SER A 300 -10.74 1.05 -1.87
CA SER A 300 -10.73 2.15 -0.91
C SER A 300 -10.39 1.60 0.47
N THR A 301 -9.10 1.63 0.82
CA THR A 301 -8.71 1.28 2.20
C THR A 301 -9.00 2.50 3.06
N GLN A 302 -9.94 2.35 4.00
CA GLN A 302 -10.20 3.36 5.02
C GLN A 302 -9.09 3.28 6.06
N MET A 303 -8.06 4.12 5.94
CA MET A 303 -7.10 4.29 7.03
C MET A 303 -7.65 5.34 8.00
N SER A 304 -7.76 4.98 9.28
CA SER A 304 -8.14 5.93 10.33
C SER A 304 -6.96 6.85 10.62
N ASP A 305 -7.04 8.10 10.18
CA ASP A 305 -6.12 9.14 10.63
C ASP A 305 -6.66 9.78 11.92
N PHE A 306 -5.96 9.53 13.03
CA PHE A 306 -6.29 10.10 14.32
C PHE A 306 -5.59 11.45 14.50
N LYS A 307 -6.37 12.53 14.61
CA LYS A 307 -5.79 13.87 14.82
C LYS A 307 -5.26 14.02 16.24
N SER A 308 -4.00 14.46 16.33
CA SER A 308 -3.34 14.81 17.59
C SER A 308 -4.02 16.00 18.27
N GLN A 309 -4.40 15.86 19.54
CA GLN A 309 -5.09 16.89 20.33
C GLN A 309 -4.23 17.51 21.45
N PHE A 310 -2.93 17.20 21.51
CA PHE A 310 -2.04 17.69 22.57
C PHE A 310 -1.98 19.22 22.69
N GLN A 311 -2.25 19.95 21.61
CA GLN A 311 -2.15 21.41 21.54
C GLN A 311 -3.02 22.10 22.60
N TRP A 312 -4.25 21.62 22.82
CA TRP A 312 -5.15 22.17 23.83
C TRP A 312 -4.59 21.96 25.24
N PHE A 313 -4.08 20.77 25.53
CA PHE A 313 -3.51 20.42 26.83
C PHE A 313 -2.24 21.21 27.13
N LEU A 314 -1.34 21.37 26.15
CA LEU A 314 -0.17 22.23 26.29
C LEU A 314 -0.58 23.70 26.47
N GLY A 315 -1.54 24.19 25.69
CA GLY A 315 -2.05 25.56 25.81
C GLY A 315 -2.61 25.86 27.20
N PHE A 316 -3.45 24.98 27.73
CA PHE A 316 -3.97 25.10 29.10
C PHE A 316 -2.85 25.00 30.15
N GLY A 317 -1.90 24.10 29.98
CA GLY A 317 -0.75 23.96 30.88
C GLY A 317 0.10 25.23 30.96
N PHE A 318 0.46 25.80 29.81
CA PHE A 318 1.21 27.06 29.78
C PHE A 318 0.41 28.25 30.31
N PHE A 319 -0.89 28.31 30.03
CA PHE A 319 -1.76 29.35 30.58
C PHE A 319 -1.81 29.32 32.11
N LEU A 320 -1.90 28.12 32.71
CA LEU A 320 -1.89 27.96 34.17
C LEU A 320 -0.55 28.32 34.79
N LEU A 321 0.57 27.96 34.15
CA LEU A 321 1.91 28.40 34.59
C LEU A 321 2.06 29.92 34.51
N PHE A 322 1.53 30.54 33.45
CA PHE A 322 1.51 31.99 33.33
C PHE A 322 0.70 32.61 34.46
N LEU A 323 -0.48 32.07 34.78
CA LEU A 323 -1.32 32.55 35.88
C LEU A 323 -0.65 32.39 37.26
N ASP A 324 0.12 31.31 37.45
CA ASP A 324 0.90 31.07 38.67
C ASP A 324 1.91 32.18 38.98
N VAL A 325 2.54 32.77 37.95
CA VAL A 325 3.48 33.89 38.09
C VAL A 325 2.81 35.12 38.72
N PHE A 326 1.53 35.35 38.45
CA PHE A 326 0.78 36.49 38.99
C PHE A 326 0.15 36.21 40.38
N LEU A 327 0.18 34.95 40.84
CA LEU A 327 -0.30 34.59 42.17
C LEU A 327 0.76 34.90 43.23
N LEU A 328 0.76 36.16 43.70
CA LEU A 328 1.57 36.60 44.83
C LEU A 328 1.18 35.86 46.12
N GLU A 329 2.19 35.50 46.93
CA GLU A 329 2.04 34.75 48.19
C GLU A 329 1.55 35.62 49.37
N LYS A 330 1.42 36.93 49.17
CA LYS A 330 0.93 37.89 50.16
C LYS A 330 -0.58 38.10 50.05
N LYS A 331 -1.24 38.39 51.17
CA LYS A 331 -2.64 38.79 51.21
C LYS A 331 -2.87 39.95 50.25
N THR A 332 -3.69 39.72 49.23
CA THR A 332 -4.07 40.75 48.24
C THR A 332 -5.46 41.27 48.62
N LYS A 333 -5.62 42.59 48.71
CA LYS A 333 -6.88 43.26 49.15
C LYS A 333 -8.14 42.80 48.40
N TRP A 334 -7.99 42.31 47.17
CA TRP A 334 -9.09 41.80 46.35
C TRP A 334 -9.65 40.45 46.84
N VAL A 335 -8.81 39.53 47.33
CA VAL A 335 -9.25 38.22 47.83
C VAL A 335 -9.92 38.34 49.21
N GLU A 336 -9.46 39.29 50.03
CA GLU A 336 -10.07 39.61 51.32
C GLU A 336 -11.50 40.16 51.18
N LYS A 337 -11.81 40.74 50.01
CA LYS A 337 -13.15 41.26 49.66
C LYS A 337 -14.13 40.18 49.18
N MET A 338 -13.63 39.04 48.70
CA MET A 338 -14.47 37.95 48.18
C MET A 338 -14.99 36.99 49.26
N ASN A 339 -14.54 37.10 50.52
CA ASN A 339 -14.98 36.33 51.70
C ASN A 339 -15.39 34.87 51.40
N LEU A 340 -14.57 34.15 50.64
CA LEU A 340 -14.94 32.84 50.07
C LEU A 340 -15.16 31.74 51.12
N PHE A 341 -14.71 31.92 52.38
CA PHE A 341 -14.81 30.92 53.44
C PHE A 341 -14.95 31.47 54.88
N ASN A 342 -15.61 32.62 55.09
CA ASN A 342 -15.93 33.15 56.43
C ASN A 342 -14.74 33.19 57.43
N GLU A 343 -13.61 33.80 57.05
CA GLU A 343 -12.49 34.03 57.98
C GLU A 343 -12.74 35.21 58.94
N LYS A 344 -13.95 35.80 58.92
CA LYS A 344 -14.38 36.83 59.88
C LYS A 344 -15.48 36.28 60.78
N GLU A 345 -15.06 35.57 61.82
CA GLU A 345 -15.71 35.61 63.14
C GLU A 345 -14.63 35.88 64.20
#